data_AF-A0A955V9I7-F1
#
_entry.id   AF-A0A955V9I7-F1
#
_cell.length_a   1.000
_cell.length_b   1.000
_cell.length_c   1.000
_cell.angle_alpha   90.00
_cell.angle_beta   90.00
_cell.angle_gamma   90.00
#
_symmetry.space_group_name_H-M   'P 1'
#
loop_
_entity.id
_entity.type
_entity.pdbx_description
1 polymer ?
#
loop_
_entity_poly.entity_id
_entity_poly.type
_entity_poly.pdbx_seq_one_letter_code
_entity_poly.pdbx_strand_id
1 'polypeptide(L)'
;MKFRIDPDLYREVTKDREREWQGALLDLNFECDGSPPHVTVHRRADGGAGFSVEDAAGASVLHEVSHARLRSVLRDYRDVIVQMARTAGGAFGMRDLDTLDYAKKLVHDEAGELLKKELRAHLAMDLGMARRLFTLVFLLGTDLPEHLIKNHRRHGGA
;
A
#
# COMPACT_ATOMS: atom_id res chain seq x y z
N MET A 1 -14.13 8.90 -6.66
CA MET A 1 -13.84 8.14 -5.42
C MET A 1 -12.85 8.90 -4.52
N LYS A 2 -12.72 8.55 -3.24
CA LYS A 2 -11.68 9.07 -2.34
C LYS A 2 -11.30 8.05 -1.26
N PHE A 3 -10.02 7.86 -1.01
CA PHE A 3 -9.52 7.03 0.08
C PHE A 3 -9.23 7.83 1.34
N ARG A 4 -9.40 7.18 2.49
CA ARG A 4 -9.08 7.66 3.85
C ARG A 4 -8.42 6.52 4.63
N ILE A 5 -7.70 6.86 5.68
CA ILE A 5 -7.21 5.89 6.67
C ILE A 5 -8.12 6.01 7.88
N ASP A 6 -8.42 4.87 8.51
CA ASP A 6 -9.14 4.82 9.78
C ASP A 6 -8.48 5.75 10.82
N PRO A 7 -9.20 6.77 11.35
CA PRO A 7 -8.69 7.70 12.33
C PRO A 7 -8.06 7.04 13.56
N ASP A 8 -8.54 5.86 13.95
CA ASP A 8 -8.04 5.16 15.14
C ASP A 8 -6.61 4.65 14.96
N LEU A 9 -6.17 4.44 13.71
CA LEU A 9 -4.80 4.04 13.43
C LEU A 9 -3.77 5.13 13.75
N TYR A 10 -4.19 6.39 13.90
CA TYR A 10 -3.28 7.50 14.22
C TYR A 10 -3.01 7.68 15.72
N ARG A 11 -3.74 7.01 16.61
CA ARG A 11 -3.69 7.32 18.06
C ARG A 11 -2.34 7.05 18.70
N GLU A 12 -1.55 6.12 18.17
CA GLU A 12 -0.31 5.64 18.80
C GLU A 12 0.89 5.55 17.82
N VAL A 13 0.84 6.30 16.69
CA VAL A 13 1.91 6.24 15.68
C VAL A 13 2.94 7.36 15.84
N THR A 14 4.18 7.07 15.44
CA THR A 14 5.22 8.10 15.35
C THR A 14 4.88 9.12 14.25
N LYS A 15 5.36 10.36 14.39
CA LYS A 15 5.18 11.40 13.36
C LYS A 15 5.77 11.02 12.00
N ASP A 16 6.86 10.24 12.01
CA ASP A 16 7.47 9.74 10.78
C ASP A 16 6.56 8.70 10.12
N ARG A 17 5.95 7.79 10.89
CA ARG A 17 4.94 6.85 10.37
C ARG A 17 3.71 7.54 9.82
N GLU A 18 3.18 8.51 10.56
CA GLU A 18 2.06 9.32 10.09
C GLU A 18 2.37 9.99 8.75
N ARG A 19 3.55 10.63 8.62
CA ARG A 19 3.97 11.29 7.38
C ARG A 19 4.10 10.32 6.21
N GLU A 20 4.52 9.08 6.48
CA GLU A 20 4.61 8.03 5.47
C GLU A 20 3.23 7.57 4.99
N TRP A 21 2.31 7.37 5.93
CA TRP A 21 0.93 7.03 5.61
C TRP A 21 0.21 8.15 4.85
N GLN A 22 0.38 9.40 5.27
CA GLN A 22 -0.18 10.55 4.57
C GLN A 22 0.39 10.69 3.15
N GLY A 23 1.69 10.45 2.96
CA GLY A 23 2.30 10.43 1.64
C GLY A 23 1.68 9.39 0.72
N ALA A 24 1.59 8.14 1.18
CA ALA A 24 0.96 7.07 0.41
C ALA A 24 -0.53 7.32 0.13
N LEU A 25 -1.25 7.92 1.07
CA LEU A 25 -2.65 8.29 0.90
C LEU A 25 -2.84 9.42 -0.12
N LEU A 26 -1.94 10.40 -0.14
CA LEU A 26 -1.91 11.47 -1.14
C LEU A 26 -1.64 10.90 -2.52
N ASP A 27 -0.63 10.04 -2.66
CA ASP A 27 -0.31 9.39 -3.93
C ASP A 27 -1.50 8.56 -4.44
N LEU A 28 -2.14 7.77 -3.57
CA LEU A 28 -3.33 6.99 -3.90
C LEU A 28 -4.49 7.88 -4.39
N ASN A 29 -4.68 9.03 -3.77
CA ASN A 29 -5.74 9.98 -4.14
C ASN A 29 -5.36 10.93 -5.28
N PHE A 30 -4.14 10.87 -5.83
CA PHE A 30 -3.68 11.85 -6.83
C PHE A 30 -4.59 11.95 -8.06
N GLU A 31 -5.11 10.80 -8.53
CA GLU A 31 -6.01 10.72 -9.69
C GLU A 31 -7.49 10.61 -9.27
N CYS A 32 -7.78 10.72 -7.97
CA CYS A 32 -9.14 10.64 -7.45
C CYS A 32 -9.81 12.02 -7.51
N ASP A 33 -11.01 12.08 -8.09
CA ASP A 33 -11.84 13.27 -8.21
C ASP A 33 -12.60 13.67 -6.92
N GLY A 34 -12.54 12.82 -5.88
CA GLY A 34 -13.23 13.06 -4.62
C GLY A 34 -14.72 12.68 -4.60
N SER A 35 -15.29 12.29 -5.73
CA SER A 35 -16.69 11.83 -5.82
C SER A 35 -16.88 10.54 -5.01
N PRO A 36 -18.10 10.16 -4.62
CA PRO A 36 -18.35 8.82 -4.08
C PRO A 36 -17.93 7.71 -5.09
N PRO A 37 -17.55 6.52 -4.61
CA PRO A 37 -17.55 6.12 -3.21
C PRO A 37 -16.37 6.70 -2.42
N HIS A 38 -16.55 6.85 -1.11
CA HIS A 38 -15.46 7.11 -0.16
C HIS A 38 -15.04 5.80 0.50
N VAL A 39 -13.74 5.56 0.59
CA VAL A 39 -13.18 4.29 1.08
C VAL A 39 -12.32 4.55 2.30
N THR A 40 -12.69 4.01 3.45
CA THR A 40 -11.85 4.03 4.64
C THR A 40 -11.08 2.71 4.74
N VAL A 41 -9.75 2.80 4.79
CA VAL A 41 -8.85 1.65 4.93
C VAL A 41 -8.58 1.39 6.41
N HIS A 42 -8.84 0.17 6.84
CA HIS A 42 -8.67 -0.32 8.20
C HIS A 42 -7.57 -1.37 8.26
N ARG A 43 -6.86 -1.45 9.39
CA ARG A 43 -5.97 -2.56 9.71
C ARG A 43 -6.73 -3.60 10.51
N ARG A 44 -6.74 -4.85 10.03
CA ARG A 44 -7.35 -5.96 10.78
C ARG A 44 -6.41 -6.48 11.85
N ALA A 45 -6.99 -7.05 12.91
CA ALA A 45 -6.22 -7.67 14.00
C ALA A 45 -5.34 -8.85 13.53
N ASP A 46 -5.76 -9.58 12.49
CA ASP A 46 -4.99 -10.69 11.90
C ASP A 46 -3.81 -10.22 11.02
N GLY A 47 -3.65 -8.91 10.81
CA GLY A 47 -2.68 -8.34 9.87
C GLY A 47 -3.23 -8.18 8.44
N GLY A 48 -4.52 -8.44 8.22
CA GLY A 48 -5.20 -8.17 6.96
C GLY A 48 -5.65 -6.70 6.81
N ALA A 49 -6.45 -6.43 5.78
CA ALA A 49 -7.00 -5.10 5.51
C ALA A 49 -8.54 -5.12 5.46
N GLY A 50 -9.16 -4.06 5.96
CA GLY A 50 -10.59 -3.78 5.82
C GLY A 50 -10.82 -2.53 4.97
N PHE A 51 -11.92 -2.50 4.23
CA PHE A 51 -12.29 -1.40 3.34
C PHE A 51 -13.77 -1.08 3.55
N SER A 52 -14.06 -0.01 4.29
CA SER A 52 -15.43 0.50 4.39
C SER A 52 -15.70 1.39 3.19
N VAL A 53 -16.62 0.97 2.32
CA VAL A 53 -16.98 1.67 1.08
C VAL A 53 -18.33 2.33 1.27
N GLU A 54 -18.33 3.66 1.32
CA GLU A 54 -19.50 4.51 1.49
C GLU A 54 -19.93 5.09 0.13
N ASP A 55 -21.18 4.85 -0.26
CA ASP A 55 -21.75 5.36 -1.51
C ASP A 55 -22.27 6.80 -1.39
N ALA A 56 -22.84 7.34 -2.47
CA ALA A 56 -23.37 8.70 -2.50
C ALA A 56 -24.60 8.91 -1.59
N ALA A 57 -25.29 7.84 -1.19
CA ALA A 57 -26.43 7.88 -0.29
C ALA A 57 -26.02 7.72 1.19
N GLY A 58 -24.73 7.51 1.46
CA GLY A 58 -24.21 7.25 2.81
C GLY A 58 -24.35 5.78 3.25
N ALA A 59 -24.77 4.88 2.35
CA ALA A 59 -24.76 3.45 2.63
C ALA A 59 -23.31 2.95 2.61
N SER A 60 -22.91 2.24 3.67
CA SER A 60 -21.55 1.75 3.86
C SER A 60 -21.49 0.23 3.93
N VAL A 61 -20.56 -0.37 3.19
CA VAL A 61 -20.28 -1.81 3.21
C VAL A 61 -18.82 -2.04 3.57
N LEU A 62 -18.58 -2.89 4.58
CA LEU A 62 -17.24 -3.34 4.93
C LEU A 62 -16.85 -4.55 4.08
N HIS A 63 -15.79 -4.40 3.30
CA HIS A 63 -15.11 -5.51 2.62
C HIS A 63 -13.81 -5.85 3.31
N GLU A 64 -13.50 -7.14 3.41
CA GLU A 64 -12.50 -7.63 4.35
C GLU A 64 -11.55 -8.62 3.66
N VAL A 65 -10.26 -8.28 3.61
CA VAL A 65 -9.21 -9.12 3.01
C VAL A 65 -8.33 -9.69 4.11
N SER A 66 -8.41 -11.00 4.32
CA SER A 66 -7.63 -11.69 5.36
C SER A 66 -6.12 -11.58 5.16
N HIS A 67 -5.36 -11.65 6.25
CA HIS A 67 -3.90 -11.75 6.17
C HIS A 67 -3.45 -12.97 5.37
N ALA A 68 -4.18 -14.09 5.43
CA ALA A 68 -3.87 -15.27 4.64
C ALA A 68 -3.82 -14.97 3.13
N ARG A 69 -4.67 -14.08 2.61
CA ARG A 69 -4.63 -13.67 1.20
C ARG A 69 -3.43 -12.77 0.89
N LEU A 70 -3.09 -11.87 1.81
CA LEU A 70 -2.05 -10.85 1.61
C LEU A 70 -0.63 -11.32 1.95
N ARG A 71 -0.48 -12.37 2.77
CA ARG A 71 0.81 -12.73 3.40
C ARG A 71 1.96 -12.94 2.41
N SER A 72 1.70 -13.49 1.23
CA SER A 72 2.77 -13.75 0.25
C SER A 72 3.27 -12.43 -0.32
N VAL A 73 2.39 -11.64 -0.93
CA VAL A 73 2.76 -10.35 -1.53
C VAL A 73 3.34 -9.37 -0.50
N LEU A 74 2.85 -9.39 0.75
CA LEU A 74 3.42 -8.58 1.83
C LEU A 74 4.86 -9.01 2.16
N ARG A 75 5.12 -10.31 2.30
CA ARG A 75 6.46 -10.84 2.57
C ARG A 75 7.40 -10.56 1.40
N ASP A 76 6.98 -10.91 0.20
CA ASP A 76 7.82 -10.81 -1.00
C ASP A 76 8.18 -9.34 -1.26
N TYR A 77 7.24 -8.42 -1.04
CA TYR A 77 7.51 -6.99 -1.17
C TYR A 77 8.46 -6.48 -0.07
N ARG A 78 8.29 -6.96 1.16
CA ARG A 78 9.20 -6.65 2.28
C ARG A 78 10.63 -7.07 1.97
N ASP A 79 10.81 -8.28 1.45
CA ASP A 79 12.12 -8.84 1.15
C ASP A 79 12.82 -8.02 0.07
N VAL A 80 12.10 -7.61 -0.98
CA VAL A 80 12.63 -6.70 -2.02
C VAL A 80 13.06 -5.36 -1.42
N ILE A 81 12.21 -4.71 -0.60
CA ILE A 81 12.54 -3.41 0.01
C ILE A 81 13.77 -3.52 0.94
N VAL A 82 13.87 -4.60 1.72
CA VAL A 82 15.04 -4.85 2.59
C VAL A 82 16.30 -5.05 1.77
N GLN A 83 16.22 -5.81 0.66
CA GLN A 83 17.36 -6.02 -0.24
C GLN A 83 17.79 -4.72 -0.91
N MET A 84 16.86 -3.93 -1.43
CA MET A 84 17.15 -2.61 -2.03
C MET A 84 17.90 -1.68 -1.07
N ALA A 85 17.45 -1.60 0.18
CA ALA A 85 18.10 -0.75 1.17
C ALA A 85 19.54 -1.22 1.51
N ARG A 86 19.78 -2.54 1.51
CA ARG A 86 21.14 -3.09 1.70
C ARG A 86 22.04 -2.80 0.51
N THR A 87 21.52 -2.95 -0.72
CA THR A 87 22.25 -2.69 -1.96
C THR A 87 22.63 -1.21 -2.06
N ALA A 88 21.71 -0.29 -1.74
CA ALA A 88 21.95 1.15 -1.79
C ALA A 88 22.94 1.65 -0.73
N GLY A 89 23.09 0.95 0.40
CA GLY A 89 24.03 1.28 1.47
C GLY A 89 25.39 0.57 1.38
N GLY A 90 25.60 -0.27 0.37
CA GLY A 90 26.80 -1.10 0.22
C GLY A 90 27.55 -0.86 -1.10
N ALA A 91 28.59 -1.67 -1.34
CA ALA A 91 29.43 -1.61 -2.55
C ALA A 91 28.87 -2.42 -3.74
N PHE A 92 27.55 -2.62 -3.81
CA PHE A 92 26.91 -3.35 -4.90
C PHE A 92 26.77 -2.48 -6.15
N GLY A 93 26.78 -3.11 -7.33
CA GLY A 93 26.80 -2.41 -8.63
C GLY A 93 25.42 -1.96 -9.09
N MET A 94 25.35 -1.00 -10.03
CA MET A 94 24.09 -0.47 -10.60
C MET A 94 23.16 -1.57 -11.15
N ARG A 95 23.72 -2.66 -11.69
CA ARG A 95 22.97 -3.81 -12.22
C ARG A 95 22.11 -4.55 -11.18
N ASP A 96 22.54 -4.53 -9.92
CA ASP A 96 21.80 -5.17 -8.82
C ASP A 96 20.59 -4.34 -8.42
N LEU A 97 20.68 -3.00 -8.52
CA LEU A 97 19.56 -2.09 -8.28
C LEU A 97 18.49 -2.21 -9.37
N ASP A 98 18.89 -2.23 -10.65
CA ASP A 98 17.94 -2.42 -11.76
C ASP A 98 17.16 -3.73 -11.60
N THR A 99 17.84 -4.82 -11.24
CA THR A 99 17.21 -6.13 -11.00
C THR A 99 16.19 -6.07 -9.86
N LEU A 100 16.52 -5.36 -8.78
CA LEU A 100 15.62 -5.17 -7.65
C LEU A 100 14.43 -4.27 -8.00
N ASP A 101 14.61 -3.26 -8.85
CA ASP A 101 13.50 -2.44 -9.34
C ASP A 101 12.52 -3.26 -10.19
N TYR A 102 13.02 -4.16 -11.04
CA TYR A 102 12.17 -5.13 -11.76
C TYR A 102 11.44 -6.07 -10.80
N ALA A 103 12.13 -6.61 -9.79
CA ALA A 103 11.52 -7.48 -8.79
C ALA A 103 10.42 -6.73 -7.99
N LYS A 104 10.70 -5.48 -7.59
CA LYS A 104 9.74 -4.60 -6.92
C LYS A 104 8.49 -4.43 -7.77
N LYS A 105 8.67 -4.10 -9.05
CA LYS A 105 7.56 -3.94 -10.00
C LYS A 105 6.73 -5.21 -10.11
N LEU A 106 7.36 -6.37 -10.28
CA LEU A 106 6.66 -7.66 -10.40
C LEU A 106 5.77 -7.95 -9.18
N VAL A 107 6.31 -7.77 -7.96
CA VAL A 107 5.54 -8.01 -6.74
C VAL A 107 4.42 -6.98 -6.58
N HIS A 108 4.66 -5.72 -6.97
CA HIS A 108 3.66 -4.66 -6.92
C HIS A 108 2.50 -4.95 -7.88
N ASP A 109 2.78 -5.47 -9.07
CA ASP A 109 1.79 -5.89 -10.08
C ASP A 109 0.91 -7.02 -9.54
N GLU A 110 1.54 -8.05 -8.97
CA GLU A 110 0.83 -9.18 -8.36
C GLU A 110 -0.08 -8.72 -7.22
N ALA A 111 0.43 -7.87 -6.35
CA ALA A 111 -0.33 -7.33 -5.23
C ALA A 111 -1.48 -6.42 -5.68
N GLY A 112 -1.25 -5.60 -6.72
CA GLY A 112 -2.27 -4.76 -7.33
C GLY A 112 -3.39 -5.59 -7.95
N GLU A 113 -3.07 -6.61 -8.73
CA GLU A 113 -4.08 -7.51 -9.32
C GLU A 113 -4.85 -8.30 -8.25
N LEU A 114 -4.18 -8.72 -7.16
CA LEU A 114 -4.84 -9.34 -6.01
C LEU A 114 -5.89 -8.38 -5.41
N LEU A 115 -5.52 -7.16 -5.05
CA LEU A 115 -6.46 -6.18 -4.46
C LEU A 115 -7.59 -5.81 -5.41
N LYS A 116 -7.28 -5.62 -6.70
CA LYS A 116 -8.28 -5.34 -7.73
C LYS A 116 -9.28 -6.47 -7.84
N LYS A 117 -8.84 -7.73 -7.76
CA LYS A 117 -9.72 -8.91 -7.78
C LYS A 117 -10.60 -9.00 -6.53
N GLU A 118 -10.05 -8.78 -5.34
CA GLU A 118 -10.81 -8.81 -4.08
C GLU A 118 -11.87 -7.70 -4.05
N LEU A 119 -11.52 -6.49 -4.52
CA LEU A 119 -12.37 -5.29 -4.41
C LEU A 119 -13.28 -5.02 -5.61
N ARG A 120 -13.20 -5.81 -6.69
CA ARG A 120 -13.92 -5.55 -7.96
C ARG A 120 -15.43 -5.37 -7.84
N ALA A 121 -16.05 -5.96 -6.80
CA ALA A 121 -17.49 -5.86 -6.57
C ALA A 121 -17.90 -4.50 -5.97
N HIS A 122 -16.95 -3.76 -5.41
CA HIS A 122 -17.20 -2.51 -4.68
C HIS A 122 -16.49 -1.31 -5.32
N LEU A 123 -15.36 -1.53 -6.00
CA LEU A 123 -14.50 -0.47 -6.52
C LEU A 123 -14.00 -0.82 -7.93
N ALA A 124 -14.16 0.12 -8.86
CA ALA A 124 -13.52 0.07 -10.17
C ALA A 124 -12.16 0.77 -10.08
N MET A 125 -11.07 0.01 -10.14
CA MET A 125 -9.71 0.53 -10.10
C MET A 125 -8.86 -0.06 -11.22
N ASP A 126 -7.98 0.76 -11.78
CA ASP A 126 -6.91 0.27 -12.64
C ASP A 126 -5.76 -0.31 -11.81
N LEU A 127 -4.78 -0.90 -12.49
CA LEU A 127 -3.64 -1.51 -11.82
C LEU A 127 -2.75 -0.46 -11.12
N GLY A 128 -2.66 0.76 -11.65
CA GLY A 128 -1.86 1.84 -11.04
C GLY A 128 -2.42 2.27 -9.69
N MET A 129 -3.75 2.46 -9.60
CA MET A 129 -4.45 2.74 -8.37
C MET A 129 -4.37 1.57 -7.39
N ALA A 130 -4.55 0.33 -7.86
CA ALA A 130 -4.46 -0.85 -7.01
C ALA A 130 -3.05 -1.04 -6.42
N ARG A 131 -2.00 -0.76 -7.21
CA ARG A 131 -0.60 -0.69 -6.78
C ARG A 131 -0.41 0.35 -5.66
N ARG A 132 -0.95 1.57 -5.83
CA ARG A 132 -0.90 2.63 -4.79
C ARG A 132 -1.67 2.24 -3.53
N LEU A 133 -2.81 1.55 -3.68
CA LEU A 133 -3.58 1.02 -2.56
C LEU A 133 -2.78 -0.05 -1.80
N PHE A 134 -2.09 -0.94 -2.52
CA PHE A 134 -1.21 -1.92 -1.91
C PHE A 134 -0.09 -1.27 -1.12
N THR A 135 0.55 -0.22 -1.63
CA THR A 135 1.56 0.55 -0.87
C THR A 135 1.00 1.02 0.46
N LEU A 136 -0.21 1.60 0.47
CA LEU A 136 -0.85 2.04 1.71
C LEU A 136 -1.11 0.85 2.65
N VAL A 137 -1.73 -0.23 2.15
CA VAL A 137 -1.99 -1.46 2.94
C VAL A 137 -0.71 -2.03 3.55
N PHE A 138 0.38 -2.09 2.76
CA PHE A 138 1.68 -2.56 3.23
C PHE A 138 2.23 -1.68 4.36
N LEU A 139 2.14 -0.35 4.24
CA LEU A 139 2.61 0.58 5.27
C LEU A 139 1.79 0.52 6.56
N LEU A 140 0.48 0.25 6.46
CA LEU A 140 -0.41 0.05 7.62
C LEU A 140 -0.17 -1.32 8.28
N GLY A 141 0.17 -2.34 7.48
CA GLY A 141 0.34 -3.71 7.96
C GLY A 141 1.73 -4.04 8.53
N THR A 142 2.76 -3.24 8.22
CA THR A 142 4.16 -3.61 8.50
C THR A 142 4.91 -2.69 9.46
N ASP A 143 5.58 -3.32 10.42
CA ASP A 143 6.64 -2.72 11.24
C ASP A 143 8.00 -2.85 10.55
N LEU A 144 8.16 -2.23 9.38
CA LEU A 144 9.50 -1.96 8.88
C LEU A 144 10.22 -0.94 9.79
N PRO A 145 11.53 -1.15 10.07
CA PRO A 145 12.37 -0.11 10.66
C PRO A 145 12.26 1.20 9.88
N GLU A 146 12.14 2.34 10.57
CA GLU A 146 11.89 3.65 9.95
C GLU A 146 12.90 4.01 8.85
N HIS A 147 14.17 3.60 9.02
CA HIS A 147 15.25 3.84 8.04
C HIS A 147 15.03 3.13 6.69
N LEU A 148 14.24 2.06 6.64
CA LEU A 148 13.89 1.36 5.40
C LEU A 148 12.69 1.99 4.67
N ILE A 149 11.86 2.74 5.40
CA ILE A 149 10.65 3.35 4.85
C ILE A 149 11.00 4.61 4.04
N LYS A 150 11.96 5.42 4.52
CA LYS A 150 12.41 6.66 3.86
C LYS A 150 12.91 6.44 2.42
N ASN A 151 13.34 5.22 2.08
CA ASN A 151 13.86 4.86 0.76
C ASN A 151 12.80 4.30 -0.21
N HIS A 152 11.59 3.96 0.25
CA HIS A 152 10.54 3.36 -0.59
C HIS A 152 10.09 4.30 -1.73
N ARG A 153 10.06 5.61 -1.46
CA ARG A 153 9.56 6.65 -2.38
C ARG A 153 10.48 7.02 -3.54
N ARG A 154 11.75 6.58 -3.55
CA ARG A 154 12.76 7.18 -4.46
C ARG A 154 12.83 6.60 -5.89
N HIS A 155 12.18 5.49 -6.20
CA HIS A 155 12.44 4.76 -7.47
C HIS A 155 11.19 4.39 -8.29
N GLY A 156 10.09 5.14 -8.15
CA GLY A 156 8.83 4.85 -8.86
C GLY A 156 8.49 5.77 -10.04
N GLY A 157 9.46 6.44 -10.65
CA GLY A 157 9.21 7.44 -11.70
C GLY A 157 10.20 7.35 -12.86
N ALA A 158 9.86 6.52 -13.85
CA ALA A 158 10.11 6.70 -15.29
C ALA A 158 9.33 5.63 -16.07
#